data_AF-U1MUB1-F1
#
_entry.id   AF-U1MUB1-F1
#
_cell.length_a   1.000
_cell.length_b   1.000
_cell.length_c   1.000
_cell.angle_alpha   90.00
_cell.angle_beta   90.00
_cell.angle_gamma   90.00
#
_symmetry.space_group_name_H-M   'P 1'
#
loop_
_entity.id
_entity.type
_entity.pdbx_description
1 polymer ?
#
loop_
_entity_poly.entity_id
_entity_poly.type
_entity_poly.pdbx_seq_one_letter_code
_entity_poly.pdbx_strand_id
1 'polypeptide(L)'
;MRIKTTENRDRLWENLCEATDEHARSKALYRAARYYLRMCGGVAAYGRGNIQTLLDEAEAQGSLTAPEIAATLDERELPVTYKTALWKQIVGRVELAL
;
A
#
# COMPACT_ATOMS: atom_id res chain seq x y z
N MET A 1 6.42 -19.47 20.15
CA MET A 1 6.88 -18.22 20.79
C MET A 1 5.72 -17.60 21.56
N ARG A 2 5.87 -17.30 22.86
CA ARG A 2 4.83 -16.64 23.67
C ARG A 2 5.22 -15.18 23.89
N ILE A 3 4.44 -14.27 23.31
CA ILE A 3 4.66 -12.83 23.48
C ILE A 3 3.93 -12.41 24.78
N LYS A 4 4.67 -11.88 25.76
CA LYS A 4 4.08 -11.42 27.04
C LYS A 4 3.17 -10.24 26.78
N THR A 5 1.86 -10.38 26.95
CA THR A 5 0.92 -9.30 26.68
C THR A 5 0.97 -8.19 27.74
N THR A 6 0.75 -6.96 27.28
CA THR A 6 0.55 -5.76 28.10
C THR A 6 -0.71 -5.07 27.57
N GLU A 7 -1.37 -4.23 28.37
CA GLU A 7 -2.60 -3.53 27.95
C GLU A 7 -2.41 -2.75 26.64
N ASN A 8 -1.31 -2.00 26.52
CA ASN A 8 -0.97 -1.27 25.28
C ASN A 8 -0.89 -2.20 24.04
N ARG A 9 -0.47 -3.45 24.24
CA ARG A 9 -0.31 -4.42 23.15
C ARG A 9 -1.62 -5.11 22.82
N ASP A 10 -2.48 -5.33 23.80
CA ASP A 10 -3.86 -5.78 23.54
C ASP A 10 -4.59 -4.77 22.67
N ARG A 11 -4.53 -3.48 23.02
CA ARG A 11 -5.12 -2.39 22.21
C ARG A 11 -4.49 -2.32 20.81
N LEU A 12 -3.16 -2.44 20.71
CA LEU A 12 -2.49 -2.49 19.40
C LEU A 12 -3.00 -3.65 18.54
N TRP A 13 -3.18 -4.83 19.13
CA TRP A 13 -3.67 -6.00 18.40
C TRP A 13 -5.14 -5.89 18.02
N GLU A 14 -5.97 -5.25 18.83
CA GLU A 14 -7.36 -4.94 18.48
C GLU A 14 -7.43 -3.98 17.27
N ASN A 15 -6.68 -2.89 17.31
CA ASN A 15 -6.57 -1.96 16.18
C ASN A 15 -6.03 -2.65 14.93
N LEU A 16 -5.10 -3.60 15.09
CA LEU A 16 -4.56 -4.35 13.97
C LEU A 16 -5.59 -5.31 13.36
N CYS A 17 -6.39 -5.98 14.20
CA CYS A 17 -7.51 -6.81 13.74
C CYS A 17 -8.50 -5.98 12.93
N GLU A 18 -8.86 -4.79 13.41
CA GLU A 18 -9.73 -3.85 12.69
C GLU A 18 -9.11 -3.41 11.36
N ALA A 19 -7.86 -2.95 11.37
CA ALA A 19 -7.18 -2.46 10.16
C ALA A 19 -6.94 -3.56 9.10
N THR A 20 -6.88 -4.82 9.51
CA THR A 20 -6.67 -5.96 8.61
C THR A 20 -7.96 -6.70 8.26
N ASP A 21 -9.09 -6.34 8.87
CA ASP A 21 -10.37 -7.06 8.82
C ASP A 21 -10.22 -8.55 9.19
N GLU A 22 -9.41 -8.84 10.21
CA GLU A 22 -9.15 -10.21 10.67
C GLU A 22 -9.67 -10.41 12.11
N HIS A 23 -10.42 -11.49 12.33
CA HIS A 23 -10.92 -11.81 13.68
C HIS A 23 -9.84 -12.34 14.64
N ALA A 24 -8.76 -12.91 14.11
CA ALA A 24 -7.73 -13.56 14.90
C ALA A 24 -6.42 -12.74 14.92
N ARG A 25 -5.91 -12.43 16.12
CA ARG A 25 -4.66 -11.67 16.31
C ARG A 25 -3.47 -12.28 15.56
N SER A 26 -3.38 -13.61 15.49
CA SER A 26 -2.31 -14.30 14.75
C SER A 26 -2.35 -14.04 13.24
N LYS A 27 -3.55 -13.98 12.65
CA LYS A 27 -3.74 -13.65 11.23
C LYS A 27 -3.47 -12.18 10.97
N ALA A 28 -3.97 -11.29 11.82
CA ALA A 28 -3.70 -9.85 11.74
C ALA A 28 -2.19 -9.56 11.77
N LEU A 29 -1.46 -10.16 12.73
CA LEU A 29 0.00 -10.05 12.84
C LEU A 29 0.72 -10.61 11.61
N TYR A 30 0.28 -11.75 11.08
CA TYR A 30 0.86 -12.33 9.87
C TYR A 30 0.69 -11.41 8.66
N ARG A 31 -0.51 -10.83 8.47
CA ARG A 31 -0.77 -9.87 7.38
C ARG A 31 0.05 -8.61 7.53
N ALA A 32 0.13 -8.06 8.74
CA ALA A 32 0.92 -6.88 9.04
C ALA A 32 2.41 -7.09 8.77
N ALA A 33 2.97 -8.22 9.20
CA ALA A 33 4.35 -8.58 8.93
C ALA A 33 4.61 -8.71 7.42
N ARG A 34 3.73 -9.40 6.69
CA ARG A 34 3.84 -9.54 5.23
C ARG A 34 3.77 -8.20 4.51
N TYR A 35 2.90 -7.31 4.96
CA TYR A 35 2.75 -5.97 4.42
C TYR A 35 4.02 -5.14 4.67
N TYR A 36 4.50 -5.11 5.92
CA TYR A 36 5.72 -4.40 6.29
C TYR A 36 6.93 -4.87 5.48
N LEU A 37 7.14 -6.18 5.35
CA LEU A 37 8.27 -6.74 4.60
C LEU A 37 8.24 -6.39 3.10
N ARG A 38 7.06 -6.25 2.50
CA ARG A 38 6.91 -5.78 1.11
C ARG A 38 7.19 -4.29 0.98
N MET A 39 6.76 -3.49 1.96
CA MET A 39 6.85 -2.05 1.93
C MET A 39 8.24 -1.51 2.26
N CYS A 40 8.87 -2.10 3.28
CA CYS A 40 10.24 -1.80 3.66
C CYS A 40 11.25 -2.25 2.59
N GLY A 41 10.94 -3.31 1.86
CA GLY A 41 11.87 -3.91 0.89
C GLY A 41 13.14 -4.44 1.53
N GLY A 42 14.17 -4.69 0.72
CA GLY A 42 15.48 -5.15 1.19
C GLY A 42 15.52 -6.60 1.69
N VAL A 43 14.39 -7.31 1.63
CA VAL A 43 14.29 -8.73 2.00
C VAL A 43 14.14 -9.56 0.74
N ALA A 44 15.08 -10.49 0.51
CA ALA A 44 15.17 -11.29 -0.73
C ALA A 44 13.84 -11.98 -1.12
N ALA A 45 13.04 -12.41 -0.15
CA ALA A 45 11.76 -13.08 -0.38
C ALA A 45 10.59 -12.14 -0.79
N TYR A 46 10.71 -10.84 -0.55
CA TYR A 46 9.63 -9.87 -0.76
C TYR A 46 9.95 -8.82 -1.83
N GLY A 47 11.19 -8.78 -2.31
CA GLY A 47 11.62 -7.92 -3.40
C GLY A 47 12.01 -6.52 -2.92
N ARG A 48 11.92 -5.56 -3.85
CA ARG A 48 12.22 -4.15 -3.60
C ARG A 48 10.97 -3.44 -3.10
N GLY A 49 11.15 -2.62 -2.08
CA GLY A 49 10.19 -1.72 -1.50
C GLY A 49 10.96 -0.58 -0.87
N ASN A 50 10.41 0.62 -0.87
CA ASN A 50 11.04 1.78 -0.24
C ASN A 50 9.99 2.83 0.14
N ILE A 51 8.83 2.36 0.63
CA ILE A 51 7.64 3.23 0.79
C ILE A 51 7.91 4.38 1.76
N GLN A 52 8.70 4.15 2.81
CA GLN A 52 8.98 5.16 3.82
C GLN A 52 9.78 6.31 3.18
N THR A 53 10.84 5.98 2.44
CA THR A 53 11.63 6.96 1.69
C THR A 53 10.77 7.75 0.72
N LEU A 54 9.87 7.10 -0.01
CA LEU A 54 8.93 7.79 -0.91
C LEU A 54 8.01 8.77 -0.18
N LEU A 55 7.50 8.41 1.01
CA LEU A 55 6.65 9.28 1.81
C LEU A 55 7.44 10.46 2.38
N ASP A 56 8.62 10.22 2.93
CA ASP A 56 9.49 11.24 3.50
C ASP A 56 9.92 12.26 2.43
N GLU A 57 10.29 11.78 1.23
CA GLU A 57 10.66 12.63 0.10
C GLU A 57 9.47 13.43 -0.44
N ALA A 58 8.29 12.81 -0.53
CA ALA A 58 7.07 13.50 -0.95
C ALA A 58 6.63 14.56 0.05
N GLU A 59 6.76 14.32 1.36
CA GLU A 59 6.48 15.31 2.39
C GLU A 59 7.47 16.49 2.31
N ALA A 60 8.76 16.21 2.12
CA ALA A 60 9.78 17.24 2.01
C ALA A 60 9.62 18.14 0.75
N GLN A 61 9.15 17.56 -0.36
CA GLN A 61 9.05 18.23 -1.66
C GLN A 61 7.61 18.67 -2.02
N GLY A 62 6.63 18.26 -1.22
CA GLY A 62 5.19 18.42 -1.47
C GLY A 62 4.62 17.39 -2.46
N SER A 63 5.42 16.84 -3.37
CA SER A 63 5.04 15.76 -4.28
C SER A 63 6.26 15.11 -4.92
N LEU A 64 6.09 13.91 -5.50
CA LEU A 64 7.08 13.25 -6.34
C LEU A 64 6.53 13.03 -7.76
N THR A 65 7.41 13.20 -8.74
CA THR A 65 7.18 12.86 -10.14
C THR A 65 7.44 11.36 -10.38
N ALA A 66 6.92 10.83 -11.49
CA ALA A 66 7.14 9.42 -11.84
C ALA A 66 8.64 9.05 -11.99
N PRO A 67 9.51 9.88 -12.60
CA PRO A 67 10.96 9.60 -12.63
C PRO A 67 11.61 9.56 -11.25
N GLU A 68 11.21 10.43 -10.32
CA GLU A 68 11.76 10.43 -8.95
C GLU A 68 11.36 9.17 -8.19
N ILE A 69 10.10 8.75 -8.31
CA ILE A 69 9.63 7.49 -7.72
C ILE A 69 10.40 6.30 -8.31
N ALA A 70 10.64 6.29 -9.63
CA ALA A 70 11.39 5.24 -10.31
C ALA A 70 12.83 5.16 -9.79
N ALA A 71 13.50 6.32 -9.64
CA ALA A 71 14.85 6.41 -9.10
C ALA A 71 14.93 5.87 -7.66
N THR A 72 13.99 6.24 -6.79
CA THR A 72 13.95 5.78 -5.38
C THR A 72 13.69 4.27 -5.26
N LEU A 73 13.02 3.67 -6.25
CA LEU A 73 12.80 2.22 -6.33
C LEU A 73 13.91 1.48 -7.10
N ASP A 74 14.94 2.18 -7.57
CA ASP A 74 16.00 1.68 -8.47
C ASP A 74 15.42 0.96 -9.70
N GLU A 75 14.28 1.45 -10.17
CA GLU A 75 13.56 0.90 -11.31
C GLU A 75 13.79 1.80 -12.52
N ARG A 76 14.19 1.20 -13.64
CA ARG A 76 14.55 1.97 -14.84
C ARG A 76 13.33 2.61 -15.50
N GLU A 77 12.17 1.96 -15.37
CA GLU A 77 10.84 2.44 -15.75
C GLU A 77 9.81 1.84 -14.77
N LEU A 78 8.98 2.66 -14.12
CA LEU A 78 7.88 2.13 -13.31
C LEU A 78 6.93 1.36 -14.24
N PRO A 79 6.65 0.06 -14.00
CA PRO A 79 5.67 -0.68 -14.78
C PRO A 79 4.26 -0.21 -14.42
N VAL A 80 3.88 0.96 -14.92
CA VAL A 80 2.56 1.55 -14.72
C VAL A 80 1.59 0.90 -15.69
N THR A 81 0.77 -0.01 -15.19
CA THR A 81 -0.43 -0.46 -15.90
C THR A 81 -1.62 0.32 -15.35
N TYR A 82 -2.11 1.32 -16.08
CA TYR A 82 -3.35 2.03 -15.73
C TYR A 82 -4.50 1.55 -16.61
N LYS A 83 -5.69 1.41 -16.03
CA LYS A 83 -6.94 1.18 -16.76
C LYS A 83 -7.85 2.38 -16.53
N THR A 84 -8.02 3.22 -17.55
CA THR A 84 -9.12 4.18 -17.58
C THR A 84 -10.40 3.42 -17.93
N ALA A 85 -11.26 3.17 -16.94
CA ALA A 85 -12.66 2.93 -17.25
C ALA A 85 -13.21 4.28 -17.72
N LEU A 86 -13.39 4.48 -19.02
CA LEU A 86 -14.30 5.50 -19.51
C LEU A 86 -15.68 5.04 -19.03
N TRP A 87 -16.17 5.67 -17.96
CA TRP A 87 -17.46 5.34 -17.38
C TRP A 87 -18.51 5.40 -18.48
N LYS A 88 -19.24 4.30 -18.68
CA LYS A 88 -20.39 4.17 -19.58
C LYS A 88 -21.50 5.15 -19.18
N GLN A 89 -21.31 6.45 -19.40
CA GLN A 89 -22.30 7.51 -19.17
C GLN A 89 -22.38 8.56 -20.29
N ILE A 90 -21.66 8.37 -21.41
CA ILE A 90 -21.90 9.16 -22.65
C ILE A 90 -22.81 8.40 -23.63
N VAL A 91 -23.01 7.08 -23.45
CA VAL A 91 -23.88 6.28 -24.34
C VAL A 91 -25.37 6.55 -24.09
N GLY A 92 -25.77 7.14 -22.96
CA GLY A 92 -27.18 7.40 -22.64
C GLY A 92 -27.74 8.77 -23.11
N ARG A 93 -26.93 9.67 -23.68
CA ARG A 93 -27.39 11.04 -24.01
C ARG A 93 -27.32 11.43 -25.49
N VAL A 94 -26.75 10.57 -26.34
CA VAL A 94 -26.70 10.82 -27.80
C VAL A 94 -27.83 10.11 -28.56
N GLU A 95 -28.47 9.08 -27.97
CA GLU A 95 -29.66 8.42 -28.55
C GLU A 95 -31.01 9.14 -28.27
N LEU A 96 -31.00 10.33 -27.65
CA LEU A 96 -32.20 11.14 -27.42
C LEU A 96 -32.16 12.52 -28.11
N ALA A 97 -31.22 12.72 -29.05
CA ALA A 97 -31.08 13.99 -29.76
C ALA A 97 -30.91 13.86 -31.29
N LEU A 98 -31.19 12.69 -31.88
CA LEU A 98 -31.41 12.47 -33.32
C LEU A 98 -32.41 11.31 -33.49
#